data_AF-A0A538PJG4-F1
#
_entry.id   AF-A0A538PJG4-F1
#
_cell.length_a   1.000
_cell.length_b   1.000
_cell.length_c   1.000
_cell.angle_alpha   90.00
_cell.angle_beta   90.00
_cell.angle_gamma   90.00
#
_symmetry.space_group_name_H-M   'P 1'
#
loop_
_entity.id
_entity.type
_entity.pdbx_description
1 polymer ?
#
loop_
_entity_poly.entity_id
_entity_poly.type
_entity_poly.pdbx_seq_one_letter_code
_entity_poly.pdbx_strand_id
1 'polypeptide(L)'
;MRRLTALAAAVAFVGTVYLANWLVQHVGPIRVWPTDLAAPAGVYVVGVAFLLRDTVQRFSGQLLALVAIAVGTGLSVLVSPTLALASGAAFAASELVGLAVFWVGGGNTGGPVRTGSAVVAASLVAAAIDSYVFLS
;
A
#
# COMPACT_ATOMS: atom_id res chain seq x y z
N MET A 1 8.70 -9.81 -20.99
CA MET A 1 7.73 -8.70 -20.83
C MET A 1 7.17 -8.63 -19.41
N ARG A 2 6.46 -9.65 -18.89
CA ARG A 2 5.85 -9.63 -17.53
C ARG A 2 6.78 -9.25 -16.36
N ARG A 3 8.04 -9.71 -16.37
CA ARG A 3 9.03 -9.37 -15.31
C ARG A 3 9.46 -7.90 -15.32
N LEU A 4 9.59 -7.30 -16.50
CA LEU A 4 9.93 -5.88 -16.65
C LEU A 4 8.80 -4.99 -16.14
N THR A 5 7.54 -5.36 -16.45
CA THR A 5 6.36 -4.65 -15.96
C THR A 5 6.27 -4.68 -14.44
N ALA A 6 6.57 -5.84 -13.83
CA ALA A 6 6.56 -5.97 -12.37
C ALA A 6 7.68 -5.18 -11.69
N LEU A 7 8.89 -5.20 -12.26
CA LEU A 7 10.02 -4.39 -11.78
C LEU A 7 9.73 -2.90 -11.90
N ALA A 8 9.20 -2.46 -13.03
CA ALA A 8 8.81 -1.06 -13.23
C ALA A 8 7.71 -0.63 -12.24
N ALA A 9 6.71 -1.49 -12.02
CA ALA A 9 5.67 -1.24 -11.02
C ALA A 9 6.23 -1.21 -9.58
N ALA A 10 7.21 -2.05 -9.26
CA ALA A 10 7.85 -2.08 -7.94
C ALA A 10 8.68 -0.81 -7.70
N VAL A 11 9.46 -0.37 -8.68
CA VAL A 11 10.23 0.88 -8.59
C VAL A 11 9.29 2.09 -8.48
N ALA A 12 8.22 2.12 -9.28
CA ALA A 12 7.21 3.15 -9.18
C ALA A 12 6.53 3.15 -7.80
N PHE A 13 6.22 1.96 -7.26
CA PHE A 13 5.62 1.81 -5.94
C PHE A 13 6.53 2.34 -4.83
N VAL A 14 7.81 1.98 -4.84
CA VAL A 14 8.83 2.52 -3.92
C VAL A 14 8.86 4.06 -4.00
N GLY A 15 8.83 4.61 -5.21
CA GLY A 15 8.77 6.05 -5.43
C GLY A 15 7.51 6.68 -4.84
N THR A 16 6.35 6.05 -4.96
CA THR A 16 5.09 6.56 -4.37
C THR A 16 5.11 6.53 -2.85
N VAL A 17 5.73 5.53 -2.22
CA VAL A 17 5.88 5.47 -0.75
C VAL A 17 6.76 6.63 -0.26
N TYR A 18 7.91 6.83 -0.90
CA TYR A 18 8.80 7.94 -0.57
C TYR A 18 8.10 9.30 -0.78
N LEU A 19 7.43 9.48 -1.92
CA LEU A 19 6.71 10.71 -2.24
C LEU A 19 5.57 10.99 -1.25
N ALA A 20 4.83 9.96 -0.82
CA ALA A 20 3.79 10.11 0.19
C ALA A 20 4.37 10.64 1.50
N ASN A 21 5.45 10.03 2.00
CA ASN A 21 6.11 10.48 3.23
C ASN A 21 6.72 11.88 3.09
N TRP A 22 7.29 12.19 1.93
CA TRP A 22 7.81 13.52 1.64
C TRP A 22 6.69 14.59 1.66
N LEU A 23 5.53 14.30 1.07
CA LEU A 23 4.36 15.19 1.07
C LEU A 23 3.83 15.41 2.48
N VAL A 24 3.70 14.36 3.27
CA VAL A 24 3.27 14.47 4.68
C VAL A 24 4.20 15.39 5.46
N GLN A 25 5.51 15.27 5.27
CA GLN A 25 6.50 16.08 5.99
C GLN A 25 6.56 17.54 5.52
N HIS A 26 6.44 17.82 4.21
CA HIS A 26 6.70 19.16 3.65
C HIS A 26 5.43 19.98 3.37
N VAL A 27 4.34 19.33 2.98
CA VAL A 27 3.07 19.99 2.65
C VAL A 27 2.15 20.03 3.86
N GLY A 28 2.24 19.02 4.73
CA GLY A 28 1.39 18.92 5.91
C GLY A 28 -0.05 18.53 5.56
N PRO A 29 -1.00 18.78 6.47
CA PRO A 29 -2.39 18.40 6.27
C PRO A 29 -3.08 19.28 5.22
N ILE A 30 -3.84 18.64 4.35
CA ILE A 30 -4.63 19.23 3.28
C ILE A 30 -6.11 18.93 3.50
N ARG A 31 -6.99 19.80 2.99
CA ARG A 31 -8.44 19.59 3.06
C ARG A 31 -8.89 18.68 1.91
N VAL A 32 -9.66 17.65 2.24
CA VAL A 32 -10.19 16.70 1.25
C VAL A 32 -11.60 17.11 0.85
N TRP A 33 -11.77 17.73 -0.31
CA TRP A 33 -13.10 18.10 -0.83
C TRP A 33 -13.94 16.83 -1.13
N PRO A 34 -15.26 16.77 -0.82
CA PRO A 34 -16.15 17.80 -0.28
C PRO A 34 -16.25 17.84 1.25
N THR A 35 -15.34 17.20 1.98
CA THR A 35 -15.36 17.12 3.44
C THR A 35 -14.52 18.22 4.11
N ASP A 36 -14.80 18.51 5.38
CA ASP A 36 -13.97 19.39 6.22
C ASP A 36 -12.80 18.65 6.88
N LEU A 37 -12.56 17.39 6.52
CA LEU A 37 -11.52 16.57 7.11
C LEU A 37 -10.14 17.00 6.60
N ALA A 38 -9.22 17.19 7.54
CA ALA A 38 -7.81 17.39 7.26
C ALA A 38 -7.14 16.01 7.13
N ALA A 39 -6.63 15.70 5.95
CA ALA A 39 -5.90 14.48 5.71
C ALA A 39 -4.42 14.79 5.40
N PRO A 40 -3.50 13.85 5.66
CA PRO A 40 -2.11 14.03 5.26
C PRO A 40 -1.98 14.17 3.74
N ALA A 41 -1.09 15.05 3.25
CA ALA A 41 -0.91 15.26 1.81
C ALA A 41 -0.53 14.01 1.00
N GLY A 42 -0.04 12.96 1.67
CA GLY A 42 0.19 11.65 1.07
C GLY A 42 -1.08 10.98 0.51
N VAL A 43 -2.28 11.40 0.90
CA VAL A 43 -3.55 10.82 0.39
C VAL A 43 -3.68 10.91 -1.13
N TYR A 44 -3.16 11.97 -1.78
CA TYR A 44 -3.25 12.11 -3.24
C TYR A 44 -2.49 11.03 -4.01
N VAL A 45 -1.45 10.46 -3.41
CA VAL A 45 -0.62 9.43 -4.03
C VAL A 45 -0.95 8.02 -3.54
N VAL A 46 -1.76 7.88 -2.49
CA VAL A 46 -2.12 6.58 -1.91
C VAL A 46 -2.90 5.70 -2.89
N GLY A 47 -3.82 6.29 -3.68
CA GLY A 47 -4.58 5.55 -4.69
C GLY A 47 -3.68 4.96 -5.79
N VAL A 48 -2.64 5.70 -6.19
CA VAL A 48 -1.63 5.22 -7.14
C VAL A 48 -0.78 4.11 -6.51
N ALA A 49 -0.41 4.27 -5.24
CA ALA A 49 0.34 3.25 -4.51
C ALA A 49 -0.43 1.91 -4.45
N PHE A 50 -1.73 1.92 -4.22
CA PHE A 50 -2.55 0.70 -4.25
C PHE A 50 -2.57 0.02 -5.62
N LEU A 51 -2.78 0.78 -6.70
CA LEU A 51 -2.78 0.24 -8.05
C LEU A 51 -1.43 -0.41 -8.40
N LEU A 52 -0.32 0.24 -8.03
CA LEU A 52 1.02 -0.27 -8.25
C LEU A 52 1.31 -1.50 -7.40
N ARG A 53 0.90 -1.51 -6.12
CA ARG A 53 1.04 -2.67 -5.23
C ARG A 53 0.33 -3.89 -5.79
N ASP A 54 -0.94 -3.74 -6.18
CA ASP A 54 -1.74 -4.83 -6.73
C ASP A 54 -1.15 -5.34 -8.06
N THR A 55 -0.55 -4.45 -8.86
CA THR A 55 0.18 -4.82 -10.08
C THR A 55 1.42 -5.65 -9.76
N VAL A 56 2.22 -5.23 -8.78
CA VAL A 56 3.41 -5.97 -8.32
C VAL A 56 3.02 -7.35 -7.80
N GLN A 57 2.00 -7.43 -6.95
CA GLN A 57 1.49 -8.70 -6.42
C GLN A 57 0.99 -9.62 -7.53
N ARG A 58 0.22 -9.10 -8.50
CA ARG A 58 -0.29 -9.89 -9.64
C ARG A 58 0.80 -10.49 -10.52
N PHE A 59 1.90 -9.77 -10.74
CA PHE A 59 2.93 -10.20 -11.68
C PHE A 59 4.17 -10.83 -11.03
N SER A 60 4.41 -10.63 -9.74
CA SER A 60 5.62 -11.12 -9.05
C SER A 60 5.37 -11.72 -7.67
N GLY A 61 4.12 -11.75 -7.20
CA GLY A 61 3.75 -12.31 -5.92
C GLY A 61 4.04 -11.38 -4.72
N GLN A 62 3.63 -11.82 -3.54
CA GLN A 62 3.65 -11.03 -2.31
C GLN A 62 5.06 -10.73 -1.78
N LEU A 63 6.03 -11.60 -2.05
CA LEU A 63 7.39 -11.41 -1.55
C LEU A 63 8.04 -10.14 -2.14
N LEU A 64 7.81 -9.87 -3.43
CA LEU A 64 8.35 -8.65 -4.07
C LEU A 64 7.64 -7.39 -3.57
N ALA A 65 6.34 -7.46 -3.29
CA ALA A 65 5.60 -6.34 -2.71
C ALA A 65 6.13 -5.98 -1.31
N LEU A 66 6.39 -6.98 -0.45
CA LEU A 66 6.99 -6.77 0.86
C LEU A 66 8.39 -6.15 0.78
N VAL A 67 9.23 -6.64 -0.15
CA VAL A 67 10.55 -6.04 -0.39
C VAL A 67 10.42 -4.59 -0.85
N ALA A 68 9.47 -4.29 -1.75
CA ALA A 68 9.25 -2.94 -2.23
C ALA A 68 8.75 -1.99 -1.12
N ILE A 69 7.87 -2.47 -0.23
CA ILE A 69 7.47 -1.74 0.98
C ILE A 69 8.71 -1.46 1.85
N ALA A 70 9.51 -2.47 2.17
CA ALA A 70 10.70 -2.32 3.01
C ALA A 70 11.73 -1.35 2.42
N VAL A 71 11.93 -1.36 1.10
CA VAL A 71 12.83 -0.42 0.41
C VAL A 71 12.27 1.00 0.45
N GLY A 72 10.97 1.19 0.15
CA GLY A 72 10.32 2.51 0.19
C GLY A 72 10.32 3.12 1.58
N THR A 73 10.06 2.32 2.62
CA THR A 73 10.07 2.75 4.01
C THR A 73 11.50 3.02 4.49
N GLY A 74 12.46 2.18 4.11
CA GLY A 74 13.88 2.41 4.36
C GLY A 74 14.38 3.71 3.75
N LEU A 75 14.02 4.02 2.49
CA LEU A 75 14.35 5.30 1.86
C LEU A 75 13.66 6.49 2.55
N SER A 76 12.48 6.29 3.14
CA SER A 76 11.76 7.34 3.85
C SER A 76 12.43 7.78 5.16
N VAL A 77 13.39 7.00 5.66
CA VAL A 77 14.25 7.41 6.80
C VAL A 77 14.99 8.73 6.48
N LEU A 78 15.30 8.97 5.20
CA LEU A 78 15.93 10.22 4.74
C LEU A 78 15.00 11.43 4.85
N VAL A 79 13.69 11.22 4.88
CA VAL A 79 12.69 12.28 5.06
C VAL A 79 12.46 12.53 6.55
N SER A 80 12.11 11.46 7.28
CA SER A 80 11.88 11.50 8.72
C SER A 80 11.88 10.08 9.28
N PRO A 81 12.75 9.75 10.26
CA PRO A 81 12.80 8.42 10.86
C PRO A 81 11.48 8.01 11.52
N THR A 82 10.75 8.96 12.11
CA THR A 82 9.46 8.67 12.77
C THR A 82 8.38 8.36 11.74
N LEU A 83 8.30 9.10 10.64
CA LEU A 83 7.37 8.80 9.54
C LEU A 83 7.72 7.49 8.83
N ALA A 84 9.01 7.20 8.67
CA ALA A 84 9.47 5.94 8.08
C ALA A 84 9.02 4.72 8.88
N LEU A 85 9.16 4.78 10.21
CA LEU A 85 8.70 3.72 11.11
C LEU A 85 7.17 3.60 11.13
N ALA A 86 6.47 4.73 11.20
CA ALA A 86 5.00 4.74 11.21
C ALA A 86 4.41 4.19 9.90
N SER A 87 4.88 4.69 8.75
CA SER A 87 4.44 4.22 7.43
C SER A 87 4.84 2.77 7.18
N GLY A 88 6.03 2.35 7.62
CA GLY A 88 6.46 0.96 7.51
C GLY A 88 5.60 0.01 8.33
N ALA A 89 5.27 0.37 9.56
CA ALA A 89 4.36 -0.41 10.41
C ALA A 89 2.95 -0.48 9.81
N ALA A 90 2.43 0.65 9.30
CA ALA A 90 1.12 0.71 8.65
C ALA A 90 1.05 -0.20 7.41
N PHE A 91 1.99 -0.07 6.49
CA PHE A 91 2.02 -0.91 5.28
C PHE A 91 2.20 -2.39 5.60
N ALA A 92 3.06 -2.72 6.57
CA ALA A 92 3.24 -4.11 7.00
C ALA A 92 1.96 -4.69 7.62
N ALA A 93 1.27 -3.93 8.47
CA ALA A 93 0.01 -4.33 9.09
C ALA A 93 -1.09 -4.56 8.03
N SER A 94 -1.29 -3.61 7.12
CA SER A 94 -2.29 -3.73 6.05
C SER A 94 -2.00 -4.91 5.12
N GLU A 95 -0.73 -5.17 4.81
CA GLU A 95 -0.33 -6.31 3.98
C GLU A 95 -0.59 -7.64 4.70
N LEU A 96 -0.26 -7.75 6.00
CA LEU A 96 -0.52 -8.94 6.81
C LEU A 96 -2.02 -9.22 6.95
N VAL A 97 -2.85 -8.19 7.12
CA VAL A 97 -4.31 -8.37 7.18
C VAL A 97 -4.88 -8.74 5.82
N GLY A 98 -4.45 -8.10 4.73
CA GLY A 98 -4.85 -8.47 3.38
C GLY A 98 -4.50 -9.93 3.06
N LEU A 99 -3.30 -10.35 3.46
CA LEU A 99 -2.88 -11.75 3.45
C LEU A 99 -3.84 -12.63 4.25
N ALA A 100 -4.05 -12.34 5.54
CA ALA A 100 -4.92 -13.14 6.39
C ALA A 100 -6.32 -13.32 5.78
N VAL A 101 -6.93 -12.24 5.28
CA VAL A 101 -8.24 -12.27 4.62
C VAL A 101 -8.22 -13.12 3.35
N PHE A 102 -7.18 -13.00 2.52
CA PHE A 102 -7.04 -13.80 1.31
C PHE A 102 -6.95 -15.31 1.63
N TRP A 103 -6.16 -15.69 2.63
CA TRP A 103 -5.97 -17.08 3.03
C TRP A 103 -7.22 -17.66 3.70
N VAL A 104 -7.85 -16.93 4.63
CA VAL A 104 -9.10 -17.33 5.29
C VAL A 104 -10.25 -17.44 4.30
N GLY A 105 -10.32 -16.53 3.32
CA GLY A 105 -11.29 -16.59 2.21
C GLY A 105 -11.11 -17.80 1.28
N GLY A 106 -10.04 -18.59 1.48
CA GLY A 106 -9.74 -19.76 0.69
C GLY A 106 -9.20 -19.42 -0.69
N GLY A 107 -8.55 -18.26 -0.85
CA GLY A 107 -7.94 -17.86 -2.12
C GLY A 107 -6.79 -18.77 -2.54
N ASN A 108 -6.11 -19.43 -1.58
CA ASN A 108 -5.02 -20.38 -1.84
C ASN A 108 -5.51 -21.82 -2.12
N THR A 109 -6.71 -22.19 -1.65
CA THR A 109 -7.22 -23.58 -1.75
C THR A 109 -8.43 -23.70 -2.68
N GLY A 110 -9.04 -22.59 -3.07
CA GLY A 110 -10.25 -22.54 -3.89
C GLY A 110 -9.99 -22.47 -5.39
N GLY A 111 -11.03 -22.75 -6.19
CA GLY A 111 -11.03 -22.49 -7.63
C GLY A 111 -11.08 -21.00 -7.98
N PRO A 112 -10.99 -20.64 -9.28
CA PRO A 112 -10.77 -19.26 -9.75
C PRO A 112 -11.80 -18.23 -9.24
N VAL A 113 -13.06 -18.63 -9.03
CA VAL A 113 -14.12 -17.76 -8.47
C VAL A 113 -13.82 -17.38 -7.01
N ARG A 114 -13.37 -18.34 -6.20
CA ARG A 114 -13.04 -18.14 -4.78
C ARG A 114 -11.80 -17.29 -4.60
N THR A 115 -10.79 -17.49 -5.45
CA THR A 115 -9.61 -16.62 -5.50
C THR A 115 -9.99 -15.19 -5.85
N GLY A 116 -10.88 -15.00 -6.84
CA GLY A 116 -11.39 -13.67 -7.20
C GLY A 116 -12.09 -12.96 -6.03
N SER A 117 -13.03 -13.65 -5.36
CA SER A 117 -13.73 -13.06 -4.20
C SER A 117 -12.80 -12.79 -3.01
N ALA A 118 -11.81 -13.65 -2.77
CA ALA A 118 -10.83 -13.48 -1.70
C ALA A 118 -9.93 -12.26 -1.96
N VAL A 119 -9.55 -12.00 -3.22
CA VAL A 119 -8.80 -10.78 -3.59
C VAL A 119 -9.65 -9.54 -3.34
N VAL A 120 -10.91 -9.52 -3.80
CA VAL A 120 -11.79 -8.36 -3.58
C VAL A 120 -11.99 -8.09 -2.09
N ALA A 121 -12.24 -9.13 -1.29
CA ALA A 121 -12.39 -8.99 0.16
C ALA A 121 -11.10 -8.47 0.82
N ALA A 122 -9.94 -9.01 0.46
CA ALA A 122 -8.65 -8.56 0.98
C ALA A 122 -8.36 -7.10 0.61
N SER A 123 -8.62 -6.68 -0.63
CA SER A 123 -8.43 -5.30 -1.08
C SER A 123 -9.36 -4.33 -0.36
N LEU A 124 -10.62 -4.70 -0.11
CA LEU A 124 -11.57 -3.85 0.63
C LEU A 124 -11.17 -3.67 2.09
N VAL A 125 -10.75 -4.76 2.76
CA VAL A 125 -10.29 -4.71 4.16
C VAL A 125 -9.00 -3.91 4.27
N ALA A 126 -8.03 -4.13 3.37
CA ALA A 126 -6.79 -3.35 3.34
C ALA A 126 -7.08 -1.86 3.15
N ALA A 127 -7.94 -1.49 2.19
CA ALA A 127 -8.31 -0.10 1.96
C ALA A 127 -9.00 0.55 3.18
N ALA A 128 -9.82 -0.19 3.91
CA ALA A 128 -10.46 0.30 5.13
C ALA A 128 -9.42 0.54 6.25
N ILE A 129 -8.46 -0.39 6.41
CA ILE A 129 -7.37 -0.24 7.40
C ILE A 129 -6.48 0.94 7.04
N ASP A 130 -6.07 1.04 5.79
CA ASP A 130 -5.24 2.15 5.33
C ASP A 130 -5.96 3.49 5.59
N SER A 131 -7.24 3.58 5.26
CA SER A 131 -8.04 4.80 5.54
C SER A 131 -8.11 5.12 7.04
N TYR A 132 -8.29 4.12 7.90
CA TYR A 132 -8.31 4.30 9.35
C TYR A 132 -6.96 4.80 9.88
N VAL A 133 -5.86 4.14 9.49
CA VAL A 133 -4.51 4.49 9.94
C VAL A 133 -4.08 5.87 9.46
N PHE A 134 -4.53 6.31 8.29
CA PHE A 134 -4.26 7.66 7.81
C PHE A 134 -5.11 8.75 8.48
N LEU A 135 -6.22 8.40 9.13
CA LEU A 135 -7.12 9.34 9.81
C LEU A 135 -6.95 9.36 11.35
N SER A 136 -6.24 8.40 11.93
CA SER A 136 -5.90 8.31 13.37
C SER A 136 -4.64 9.09 13.73
#